data_AF-A0A1F3ZS58-F1
#
_entry.id   AF-A0A1F3ZS58-F1
#
_cell.length_a   1.000
_cell.length_b   1.000
_cell.length_c   1.000
_cell.angle_alpha   90.00
_cell.angle_beta   90.00
_cell.angle_gamma   90.00
#
_symmetry.space_group_name_H-M   'P 1'
#
loop_
_entity.id
_entity.type
_entity.pdbx_description
1 polymer ?
#
loop_
_entity_poly.entity_id
_entity_poly.type
_entity_poly.pdbx_seq_one_letter_code
_entity_poly.pdbx_strand_id
1 'polypeptide(L)'
;MRQKLLIPVLLCAALLAPHAVLAQSYPSKPIRFVLNVSVGVLSDIVMRVGVVELARQMGQPWIIENRQGGNFVPGATACNVPVH
;
A
#
# COMPACT_ATOMS: atom_id res chain seq x y z
N MET A 1 -26.27 -38.03 -28.96
CA MET A 1 -26.17 -36.56 -29.14
C MET A 1 -26.09 -35.77 -27.82
N ARG A 2 -26.79 -36.16 -26.74
CA ARG A 2 -26.77 -35.46 -25.42
C ARG A 2 -25.39 -35.30 -24.76
N GLN A 3 -24.48 -36.26 -24.91
CA GLN A 3 -23.16 -36.26 -24.24
C GLN A 3 -22.18 -35.21 -24.78
N LYS A 4 -22.29 -34.84 -26.06
CA LYS A 4 -21.38 -33.86 -26.70
C LYS A 4 -21.64 -32.42 -26.24
N LEU A 5 -22.81 -32.15 -25.63
CA LEU A 5 -23.16 -30.84 -25.08
C LEU A 5 -22.60 -30.60 -23.67
N LEU A 6 -22.15 -31.65 -22.96
CA LEU A 6 -21.68 -31.52 -21.57
C LEU A 6 -20.31 -30.87 -21.47
N ILE A 7 -19.45 -31.08 -22.47
CA ILE A 7 -18.07 -30.57 -22.51
C ILE A 7 -18.01 -29.02 -22.58
N PRO A 8 -18.74 -28.33 -23.48
CA PRO A 8 -18.71 -26.87 -23.53
C PRO A 8 -19.36 -26.22 -22.30
N VAL A 9 -20.36 -26.87 -21.70
CA VAL A 9 -21.01 -26.38 -20.47
C VAL A 9 -20.06 -26.43 -19.28
N LEU A 10 -19.27 -27.50 -19.15
CA LEU A 10 -18.27 -27.61 -18.08
C LEU A 10 -17.16 -26.58 -18.23
N LEU A 11 -16.73 -26.29 -19.47
CA LEU A 11 -15.69 -25.31 -19.74
C LEU A 11 -16.16 -23.89 -19.41
N CYS A 12 -17.37 -23.51 -19.82
CA CYS A 12 -17.95 -22.21 -19.46
C CYS A 12 -18.15 -22.05 -17.94
N ALA A 13 -18.53 -23.13 -17.24
CA ALA A 13 -18.68 -23.10 -15.78
C ALA A 13 -17.35 -22.86 -15.06
N ALA A 14 -16.22 -23.33 -15.61
CA ALA A 14 -14.89 -23.08 -15.05
C ALA A 14 -14.43 -21.62 -15.20
N LEU A 15 -14.85 -20.92 -16.26
CA LEU A 15 -14.52 -19.50 -16.47
C LEU A 15 -15.36 -18.55 -15.60
N LEU A 16 -16.54 -18.99 -15.16
CA LEU A 16 -17.43 -18.24 -14.26
C LEU A 16 -17.11 -18.45 -12.78
N ALA A 17 -16.10 -19.27 -12.46
CA ALA A 17 -15.69 -19.48 -11.08
C ALA A 17 -15.12 -18.17 -10.50
N PRO A 18 -15.63 -17.70 -9.34
CA PRO A 18 -15.09 -16.51 -8.70
C PRO A 18 -13.63 -16.77 -8.34
N HIS A 19 -12.75 -15.93 -8.86
CA HIS A 19 -11.34 -15.98 -8.51
C HIS A 19 -11.24 -15.52 -7.07
N ALA A 20 -10.73 -16.38 -6.19
CA ALA A 20 -10.43 -15.99 -4.81
C ALA A 20 -9.35 -14.90 -4.85
N VAL A 21 -9.75 -13.65 -4.61
CA VAL A 21 -8.82 -12.55 -4.34
C VAL A 21 -8.33 -12.74 -2.90
N LEU A 22 -7.04 -13.01 -2.76
CA LEU A 22 -6.37 -13.08 -1.46
C LEU A 22 -6.06 -11.65 -1.05
N ALA A 23 -6.84 -11.11 -0.11
CA ALA A 23 -6.52 -9.83 0.50
C ALA A 23 -5.13 -9.91 1.14
N GLN A 24 -4.24 -9.00 0.76
CA GLN A 24 -2.91 -8.94 1.34
C GLN A 24 -3.00 -8.36 2.76
N SER A 25 -2.27 -8.97 3.70
CA SER A 25 -2.11 -8.39 5.03
C SER A 25 -1.33 -7.09 4.91
N TYR A 26 -1.95 -5.99 5.34
CA TYR A 26 -1.29 -4.68 5.41
C TYR A 26 -0.53 -4.54 6.73
N PRO A 27 0.69 -3.96 6.72
CA PRO A 27 1.48 -3.56 5.56
C PRO A 27 2.31 -4.71 4.98
N SER A 28 2.29 -4.84 3.65
CA SER A 28 3.06 -5.85 2.91
C SER A 28 4.43 -5.35 2.42
N LYS A 29 4.70 -4.04 2.58
CA LYS A 29 5.94 -3.37 2.15
C LYS A 29 6.31 -2.24 3.10
N PRO A 30 7.57 -1.76 3.06
CA PRO A 30 8.00 -0.59 3.83
C PRO A 30 7.09 0.62 3.59
N ILE A 31 6.76 1.33 4.66
CA ILE A 31 5.91 2.52 4.62
C ILE A 31 6.79 3.76 4.51
N ARG A 32 6.51 4.61 3.54
CA ARG A 32 7.16 5.92 3.39
C ARG A 32 6.28 6.99 4.01
N PHE A 33 6.78 7.66 5.03
CA PHE A 33 6.11 8.77 5.68
C PHE A 33 6.68 10.09 5.17
N VAL A 34 5.89 10.81 4.38
CA VAL A 34 6.30 12.08 3.78
C VAL A 34 5.92 13.23 4.72
N LEU A 35 6.93 13.95 5.18
CA LEU A 35 6.79 15.13 6.03
C LEU A 35 7.04 16.40 5.22
N ASN A 36 6.13 17.36 5.34
CA ASN A 36 6.20 18.64 4.64
C ASN A 36 6.69 19.79 5.51
N VAL A 37 7.51 19.45 6.51
CA VAL A 37 8.09 20.40 7.46
C VAL A 37 9.61 20.36 7.34
N SER A 38 10.27 21.38 7.88
CA SER A 38 11.73 21.40 7.97
C SER A 38 12.23 20.30 8.90
N VAL A 39 13.42 19.78 8.61
CA VAL A 39 14.07 18.76 9.44
C VAL A 39 14.40 19.35 10.82
N GLY A 40 14.23 18.56 11.88
CA GLY A 40 14.59 18.97 13.25
C GLY A 40 13.58 19.87 13.96
N VAL A 41 12.44 20.19 13.32
CA VAL A 41 11.32 20.83 14.04
C VAL A 41 10.60 19.80 14.91
N LEU A 42 9.80 20.26 15.87
CA LEU A 42 9.09 19.40 16.81
C LEU A 42 8.34 18.25 16.12
N SER A 43 7.63 18.52 15.02
CA SER A 43 6.90 17.50 14.27
C SER A 43 7.80 16.43 13.65
N ASP A 44 8.98 16.78 13.12
CA ASP A 44 9.95 15.81 12.58
C ASP A 44 10.53 14.95 13.70
N ILE A 45 10.85 15.55 14.86
CA ILE A 45 11.38 14.85 16.02
C ILE A 45 10.34 13.86 16.57
N VAL A 46 9.10 14.30 16.79
CA VAL A 46 8.01 13.45 17.29
C VAL A 46 7.76 12.29 16.33
N MET A 47 7.76 12.54 15.02
CA MET A 47 7.58 11.47 14.05
C MET A 47 8.74 10.47 14.04
N ARG A 48 10.00 10.92 14.18
CA ARG A 48 11.16 10.03 14.28
C ARG A 48 11.08 9.08 15.48
N VAL A 49 10.53 9.54 16.59
CA VAL A 49 10.27 8.67 17.75
C VAL A 49 9.07 7.75 17.46
N GLY A 50 7.99 8.28 16.89
CA GLY A 50 6.78 7.53 16.58
C GLY A 50 7.00 6.38 15.60
N VAL A 51 7.81 6.56 14.56
CA VAL A 51 8.08 5.50 13.56
C VAL A 51 8.79 4.29 14.13
N VAL A 52 9.55 4.44 15.23
CA VAL A 52 10.19 3.30 15.91
C VAL A 52 9.13 2.36 16.48
N GLU A 53 8.12 2.91 17.16
CA GLU A 53 7.04 2.14 17.74
C GLU A 53 6.09 1.59 16.66
N LEU A 54 5.81 2.38 15.63
CA LEU A 54 4.99 1.93 14.49
C LEU A 54 5.65 0.76 13.74
N ALA A 55 6.97 0.82 13.53
CA ALA A 55 7.71 -0.29 12.93
C ALA A 55 7.65 -1.55 13.81
N ARG A 56 7.76 -1.39 15.14
CA ARG A 56 7.64 -2.50 16.10
C ARG A 56 6.27 -3.16 16.06
N GLN A 57 5.20 -2.36 15.96
CA GLN A 57 3.82 -2.86 15.96
C GLN A 57 3.39 -3.47 14.62
N MET A 58 3.81 -2.88 13.49
CA MET A 58 3.37 -3.29 12.16
C MET A 58 4.33 -4.24 11.44
N GLY A 59 5.53 -4.47 11.98
CA GLY A 59 6.48 -5.43 11.42
C GLY A 59 7.05 -5.04 10.05
N GLN A 60 6.85 -3.79 9.62
CA GLN A 60 7.42 -3.24 8.39
C GLN A 60 8.28 -2.01 8.71
N PRO A 61 9.34 -1.75 7.94
CA PRO A 61 10.13 -0.54 8.09
C PRO A 61 9.32 0.72 7.79
N TRP A 62 9.58 1.78 8.54
CA TRP A 62 9.02 3.11 8.33
C TRP A 62 10.13 4.08 7.92
N ILE A 63 10.00 4.67 6.73
CA ILE A 63 11.01 5.54 6.12
C ILE A 63 10.49 6.97 6.13
N ILE A 64 11.20 7.88 6.81
CA ILE A 64 10.83 9.29 6.85
C ILE A 64 11.47 10.03 5.67
N GLU A 65 10.64 10.71 4.88
CA GLU A 65 11.05 11.61 3.81
C GLU A 65 10.59 13.03 4.07
N ASN A 66 11.53 13.93 4.34
CA ASN A 66 11.22 15.34 4.46
C ASN A 66 11.22 16.02 3.09
N ARG A 67 10.05 16.50 2.67
CA ARG A 67 9.78 17.26 1.44
C ARG A 67 9.17 18.62 1.77
N GLN A 68 10.00 19.50 2.28
CA GLN A 68 9.61 20.86 2.64
C GLN A 68 9.31 21.75 1.41
N GLY A 69 8.57 22.83 1.63
CA GLY A 69 8.26 23.83 0.60
C GLY A 69 6.94 23.59 -0.13
N GLY A 70 6.62 24.49 -1.06
CA GLY A 70 5.45 24.38 -1.93
C GLY A 70 4.11 24.29 -1.19
N ASN A 71 3.95 24.90 -0.01
CA ASN A 71 2.70 24.87 0.77
C ASN A 71 2.10 23.46 0.93
N PHE A 72 2.92 22.48 1.32
CA PHE A 72 2.52 21.07 1.50
C PHE A 72 2.16 20.31 0.21
N VAL A 73 2.20 20.95 -0.97
CA VAL A 73 1.98 20.30 -2.28
C VAL A 73 2.88 19.07 -2.51
N PRO A 74 4.17 19.05 -2.10
CA PRO A 74 5.01 17.86 -2.28
C PRO A 74 4.49 16.60 -1.58
N GLY A 75 3.70 16.74 -0.51
CA GLY A 75 3.06 15.63 0.18
C GLY A 75 1.85 15.12 -0.59
N ALA A 76 1.02 16.05 -1.08
CA ALA A 76 -0.13 15.72 -1.92
C ALA A 76 0.28 15.01 -3.21
N THR A 77 1.36 15.45 -3.87
CA THR A 77 1.86 14.81 -5.10
C THR A 77 2.53 13.47 -4.84
N ALA A 78 3.07 13.22 -3.64
CA ALA A 78 3.66 11.94 -3.28
C ALA A 78 2.63 10.79 -3.27
N CYS A 79 1.37 11.09 -2.94
CA CYS A 79 0.28 10.11 -3.00
C CYS A 79 -0.08 9.67 -4.42
N ASN A 80 0.26 10.48 -5.43
CA ASN A 80 -0.02 10.19 -6.84
C ASN A 80 1.12 9.42 -7.53
N VAL A 81 2.23 9.16 -6.83
CA VAL A 81 3.33 8.36 -7.36
C VAL A 81 3.01 6.88 -7.16
N PRO A 82 3.08 6.03 -8.21
CA PRO A 82 2.87 4.60 -8.04
C PRO A 82 3.86 4.05 -7.03
N VAL A 83 3.33 3.53 -5.93
CA VAL A 83 4.10 2.76 -4.96
C VAL A 83 4.34 1.40 -5.60
N HIS A 84 5.49 1.22 -6.24
CA HIS A 84 5.94 -0.09 -6.74
C HIS A 84 5.82 -1.16 -5.65
#